data_AF-A0AAW5N3X3-F1
#
_entry.id   AF-A0AAW5N3X3-F1
#
_cell.length_a   1.000
_cell.length_b   1.000
_cell.length_c   1.000
_cell.angle_alpha   90.00
_cell.angle_beta   90.00
_cell.angle_gamma   90.00
#
_symmetry.space_group_name_H-M   'P 1'
#
loop_
_entity.id
_entity.type
_entity.pdbx_description
1 polymer ?
#
loop_
_entity_poly.entity_id
_entity_poly.type
_entity_poly.pdbx_seq_one_letter_code
_entity_poly.pdbx_strand_id
1 'polypeptide(L)'
;VVVITFLLRRRPELTTDAFHRYWREQHGPLVAGHAEALGIRRYIQLHTTDSPLGAAIARSRECEPTDYDGIAILWFDSEDALVA
;
A
#
# COMPACT_ATOMS: atom_id res chain seq x y z
N VAL A 1 8.14 -13.43 11.71
CA VAL A 1 7.50 -12.19 11.21
C VAL A 1 7.71 -12.11 9.73
N VAL A 2 6.63 -12.07 8.95
CA VAL A 2 6.64 -11.96 7.49
C VAL A 2 6.07 -10.61 7.09
N VAL A 3 6.58 -10.03 6.01
CA VAL A 3 6.15 -8.74 5.47
C VAL A 3 5.83 -8.90 4.00
N ILE A 4 4.62 -8.50 3.59
CA ILE A 4 4.25 -8.42 2.18
C ILE A 4 4.04 -6.96 1.82
N THR A 5 4.69 -6.53 0.75
CA THR A 5 4.62 -5.17 0.21
C THR A 5 4.02 -5.23 -1.18
N PHE A 6 2.84 -4.62 -1.36
CA PHE A 6 2.21 -4.47 -2.66
C PHE A 6 2.47 -3.07 -3.21
N LEU A 7 3.13 -2.97 -4.36
CA LEU A 7 3.24 -1.74 -5.13
C LEU A 7 1.97 -1.60 -5.98
N LEU A 8 1.17 -0.57 -5.71
CA LEU A 8 -0.15 -0.42 -6.31
C LEU A 8 -0.11 0.54 -7.50
N ARG A 9 -0.74 0.15 -8.60
CA ARG A 9 -1.21 1.05 -9.66
C ARG A 9 -2.73 1.04 -9.63
N ARG A 10 -3.34 2.23 -9.71
CA ARG A 10 -4.79 2.37 -9.86
C ARG A 10 -5.23 1.89 -11.24
N ARG A 11 -6.52 1.60 -11.37
CA ARG A 11 -7.11 1.34 -12.70
C ARG A 11 -7.04 2.61 -13.57
N PRO A 12 -6.77 2.52 -14.88
CA PRO A 12 -6.55 3.68 -15.74
C PRO A 12 -7.66 4.75 -15.64
N GLU A 13 -8.90 4.29 -15.55
CA GLU A 13 -10.12 5.11 -15.49
C GLU A 13 -10.34 5.89 -14.18
N LEU A 14 -9.61 5.58 -13.08
CA LEU A 14 -10.05 5.97 -11.73
C LEU A 14 -9.77 7.42 -11.27
N THR A 15 -8.70 8.06 -11.76
CA THR A 15 -8.01 9.21 -11.08
C THR A 15 -7.38 8.88 -9.72
N THR A 16 -6.39 9.66 -9.30
CA THR A 16 -5.61 9.45 -8.07
C THR A 16 -6.48 9.66 -6.82
N ASP A 17 -7.20 10.77 -6.73
CA ASP A 17 -8.02 11.11 -5.56
C ASP A 17 -9.14 10.09 -5.30
N ALA A 18 -9.82 9.61 -6.36
CA ALA A 18 -10.88 8.63 -6.18
C ALA A 18 -10.32 7.23 -5.85
N PHE A 19 -9.15 6.86 -6.39
CA PHE A 19 -8.41 5.67 -5.95
C PHE A 19 -8.01 5.76 -4.48
N HIS A 20 -7.37 6.86 -4.05
CA HIS A 20 -6.95 7.07 -2.66
C HIS A 20 -8.13 7.07 -1.69
N ARG A 21 -9.21 7.79 -2.03
CA ARG A 21 -10.44 7.83 -1.23
C ARG A 21 -11.06 6.45 -1.07
N TYR A 22 -11.26 5.71 -2.17
CA TYR A 22 -11.78 4.34 -2.12
C TYR A 22 -10.87 3.42 -1.28
N TRP A 23 -9.56 3.50 -1.50
CA TRP A 23 -8.58 2.64 -0.82
C TRP A 23 -8.57 2.89 0.69
N ARG A 24 -8.63 4.16 1.12
CA ARG A 24 -8.68 4.57 2.53
C ARG A 24 -10.02 4.31 3.21
N GLU A 25 -11.13 4.70 2.57
CA GLU A 25 -12.45 4.78 3.23
C GLU A 25 -13.28 3.51 3.08
N GLN A 26 -12.99 2.66 2.09
CA GLN A 26 -13.76 1.42 1.85
C GLN A 26 -12.86 0.19 1.99
N HIS A 27 -11.76 0.12 1.25
CA HIS A 27 -10.88 -1.05 1.30
C HIS A 27 -10.12 -1.17 2.65
N GLY A 28 -9.67 -0.05 3.24
CA GLY A 28 -9.02 -0.03 4.55
C GLY A 28 -9.87 -0.67 5.66
N PRO A 29 -11.12 -0.21 5.88
CA PRO A 29 -12.05 -0.84 6.82
C PRO A 29 -12.35 -2.31 6.52
N LEU A 30 -12.43 -2.71 5.24
CA LEU A 30 -12.62 -4.12 4.87
C LEU A 30 -11.42 -4.98 5.29
N VAL A 31 -10.18 -4.54 5.05
CA VAL A 31 -8.97 -5.25 5.50
C VAL A 31 -8.93 -5.31 7.02
N ALA A 32 -9.23 -4.21 7.72
CA ALA A 32 -9.28 -4.19 9.17
C ALA A 32 -10.34 -5.16 9.75
N GLY A 33 -11.52 -5.23 9.15
CA GLY A 33 -12.60 -6.13 9.57
C GLY A 33 -12.33 -7.62 9.33
N HIS A 34 -11.40 -7.97 8.44
CA HIS A 34 -10.97 -9.35 8.17
C HIS A 34 -9.56 -9.66 8.69
N ALA A 35 -8.91 -8.73 9.40
CA ALA A 35 -7.49 -8.83 9.75
C ALA A 35 -7.17 -10.09 10.58
N GLU A 36 -8.01 -10.40 11.57
CA GLU A 36 -7.87 -11.61 12.41
C GLU A 36 -8.02 -12.89 11.58
N ALA A 37 -9.07 -12.97 10.76
CA ALA A 37 -9.35 -14.12 9.90
C ALA A 37 -8.29 -14.37 8.81
N LEU A 38 -7.49 -13.34 8.48
CA LEU A 38 -6.40 -13.39 7.50
C LEU A 38 -5.00 -13.39 8.15
N GLY A 39 -4.90 -13.53 9.48
CA GLY A 39 -3.62 -13.50 10.21
C GLY A 39 -2.84 -12.17 10.13
N ILE A 40 -3.48 -11.07 9.68
CA ILE A 40 -2.84 -9.77 9.47
C ILE A 40 -2.65 -9.06 10.82
N ARG A 41 -1.40 -9.07 11.30
CA ARG A 41 -0.98 -8.35 12.51
C ARG A 41 -1.03 -6.82 12.34
N ARG A 42 -0.71 -6.31 11.15
CA ARG A 42 -0.72 -4.87 10.84
C ARG A 42 -0.90 -4.63 9.35
N TYR A 43 -1.76 -3.69 9.01
CA TYR A 43 -1.94 -3.17 7.67
C TYR A 43 -1.57 -1.69 7.62
N ILE A 44 -0.82 -1.26 6.59
CA ILE A 44 -0.42 0.13 6.36
C ILE A 44 -0.73 0.48 4.90
N GLN A 45 -1.32 1.66 4.69
CA GLN A 45 -1.49 2.28 3.38
C GLN A 45 -0.57 3.50 3.29
N LEU A 46 0.34 3.51 2.31
CA LEU A 46 1.16 4.65 1.96
C LEU A 46 0.67 5.19 0.61
N HIS A 47 0.07 6.38 0.61
CA HIS A 47 -0.41 7.03 -0.60
C HIS A 47 0.74 7.81 -1.25
N THR A 48 0.94 7.65 -2.56
CA THR A 48 1.90 8.48 -3.30
C THR A 48 1.44 9.93 -3.31
N THR A 49 2.37 10.88 -3.21
CA THR A 49 2.07 12.31 -3.22
C THR A 49 3.05 13.05 -4.13
N ASP A 50 2.56 14.09 -4.81
CA ASP A 50 3.37 14.96 -5.66
C ASP A 50 4.20 15.93 -4.81
N SER A 51 5.21 15.38 -4.14
CA SER A 51 6.10 16.10 -3.23
C SER A 51 7.41 16.49 -3.92
N PRO A 52 7.77 17.79 -3.98
CA PRO A 52 9.09 18.23 -4.49
C PRO A 52 10.26 17.59 -3.73
N LEU A 53 10.09 17.32 -2.43
CA LEU A 53 11.07 16.62 -1.60
C LEU A 53 11.15 15.13 -2.00
N GLY A 54 10.01 14.47 -2.22
CA GLY A 54 9.96 13.09 -2.70
C GLY A 54 10.68 12.94 -4.06
N ALA A 55 10.41 13.86 -5.00
CA ALA A 55 11.08 13.90 -6.29
C ALA A 55 12.59 14.17 -6.19
N ALA A 56 13.03 15.02 -5.25
CA ALA A 56 14.45 15.25 -5.00
C ALA A 56 15.15 14.00 -4.42
N ILE A 57 14.50 13.30 -3.48
CA ILE A 57 15.00 12.07 -2.86
C ILE A 57 15.09 10.92 -3.88
N ALA A 58 14.14 10.81 -4.80
CA ALA A 58 14.18 9.84 -5.89
C ALA A 58 15.35 10.10 -6.84
N ARG A 59 15.53 11.36 -7.28
CA ARG A 59 16.66 11.76 -8.14
C ARG A 59 18.02 11.53 -7.48
N SER A 60 18.17 11.81 -6.18
CA SER A 60 19.45 11.62 -5.47
C SER A 60 19.83 10.15 -5.24
N ARG A 61 18.98 9.20 -5.65
CA ARG A 61 19.22 7.75 -5.57
C ARG A 61 19.09 7.07 -6.93
N GLU A 62 19.08 7.84 -8.01
CA GLU A 62 18.94 7.36 -9.38
C GLU A 62 17.72 6.43 -9.57
N CYS A 63 16.64 6.69 -8.82
CA CYS A 63 15.41 5.95 -8.96
C CYS A 63 14.74 6.29 -10.29
N GLU A 64 14.47 5.26 -11.09
CA GLU A 64 13.62 5.38 -12.27
C GLU A 64 12.25 6.01 -11.92
N PRO A 65 11.67 6.85 -12.80
CA PRO A 65 10.31 7.34 -12.62
C PRO A 65 9.33 6.17 -12.52
N THR A 66 8.52 6.14 -11.45
CA THR A 66 7.47 5.14 -11.28
C THR A 66 6.11 5.81 -11.13
N ASP A 67 5.09 5.14 -11.65
CA ASP A 67 3.67 5.49 -11.69
C ASP A 67 2.87 4.72 -10.63
N TYR A 68 3.50 4.34 -9.52
CA TYR A 68 2.80 3.70 -8.40
C TYR A 68 1.98 4.74 -7.64
N ASP A 69 0.67 4.54 -7.53
CA ASP A 69 -0.25 5.40 -6.78
C ASP A 69 -0.19 5.16 -5.26
N GLY A 70 0.47 4.08 -4.82
CA GLY A 70 0.76 3.84 -3.40
C GLY A 70 1.39 2.47 -3.11
N ILE A 71 1.61 2.22 -1.81
CA ILE A 71 2.19 0.97 -1.29
C ILE A 71 1.31 0.45 -0.15
N ALA A 72 0.87 -0.80 -0.23
CA ALA A 72 0.25 -1.50 0.90
C ALA A 72 1.31 -2.38 1.59
N ILE A 73 1.39 -2.34 2.92
CA ILE A 73 2.30 -3.19 3.70
C ILE A 73 1.49 -4.00 4.71
N LEU A 74 1.60 -5.32 4.63
CA LEU A 74 0.97 -6.28 5.55
C LEU A 74 2.07 -6.98 6.38
N TRP A 75 1.81 -7.11 7.67
CA TRP A 75 2.68 -7.84 8.61
C TRP A 75 1.94 -9.06 9.15
N PHE A 76 2.66 -10.18 9.27
CA PHE A 76 2.20 -11.45 9.82
C PHE A 76 3.22 -11.95 10.86
N ASP A 77 2.79 -12.69 11.88
CA ASP A 77 3.70 -13.16 12.93
C ASP A 77 4.62 -14.31 12.45
N SER A 78 4.15 -15.21 11.59
CA SER A 78 4.91 -16.32 10.98
C SER A 78 4.50 -16.56 9.51
N GLU A 79 5.17 -17.50 8.83
CA GLU A 79 4.73 -18.00 7.52
C GLU A 79 3.44 -18.82 7.64
N ASP A 80 3.30 -19.62 8.70
CA ASP A 80 2.05 -20.37 8.98
C ASP A 80 0.84 -19.42 9.09
N ALA A 81 1.00 -18.27 9.77
CA ALA A 81 -0.05 -17.26 9.92
C ALA A 81 -0.37 -16.50 8.61
N LEU A 82 0.44 -16.64 7.57
CA LEU A 82 0.21 -16.07 6.25
C LEU A 82 -0.53 -17.05 5.31
N VAL A 83 -0.41 -18.37 5.54
CA VAL A 83 -0.97 -19.42 4.66
C VAL A 83 -2.17 -20.17 5.24
N ALA A 84 -2.60 -19.82 6.45
CA ALA A 84 -3.77 -20.35 7.15
C ALA A 84 -5.10 -19.84 6.56
#